data_AF-E2APV9-F1
#
_entry.id   AF-E2APV9-F1
#
_cell.length_a   1.000
_cell.length_b   1.000
_cell.length_c   1.000
_cell.angle_alpha   90.00
_cell.angle_beta   90.00
_cell.angle_gamma   90.00
#
_symmetry.space_group_name_H-M   'P 1'
#
loop_
_entity.id
_entity.type
_entity.pdbx_description
1 polymer ?
#
loop_
_entity_poly.entity_id
_entity_poly.type
_entity_poly.pdbx_seq_one_letter_code
_entity_poly.pdbx_strand_id
1 'polypeptide(L)'
;ETCRLLVDVYGDHSPSEPTCRYWFQRFKSGNFDINDKERDGAPKKFQNEELEELLDIDPCQTLEELSAALGVDRSTVGKRLHALGMVQKAGNWVP
;
A
#
# COMPACT_ATOMS: atom_id res chain seq x y z
N GLU A 1 7.04 28.80 -20.59
CA GLU A 1 5.78 29.39 -21.11
C GLU A 1 4.55 28.67 -20.57
N THR A 2 4.46 27.35 -20.66
CA THR A 2 3.27 26.59 -20.23
C THR A 2 2.90 26.71 -18.75
N CYS A 3 3.86 26.79 -17.81
CA CYS A 3 3.50 27.01 -16.40
C CYS A 3 2.86 28.38 -16.14
N ARG A 4 3.22 29.41 -16.92
CA ARG A 4 2.61 30.74 -16.77
C ARG A 4 1.15 30.70 -17.24
N LEU A 5 0.87 30.01 -18.34
CA LEU A 5 -0.50 29.77 -18.81
C LEU A 5 -1.33 28.98 -17.78
N LEU A 6 -0.72 27.97 -17.13
CA LEU A 6 -1.40 27.21 -16.08
C LEU A 6 -1.70 28.07 -14.85
N VAL A 7 -0.79 28.96 -14.44
CA VAL A 7 -1.03 29.92 -13.36
C VAL A 7 -2.14 30.91 -13.74
N ASP A 8 -2.15 31.43 -14.97
CA ASP A 8 -3.19 32.36 -15.43
C ASP A 8 -4.59 31.73 -15.45
N VAL A 9 -4.71 30.45 -15.82
CA VAL A 9 -6.00 29.75 -15.90
C VAL A 9 -6.46 29.18 -14.55
N TYR A 10 -5.55 28.64 -13.75
CA TYR A 10 -5.87 27.87 -12.53
C TYR A 10 -5.48 28.58 -11.23
N GLY A 11 -4.79 29.72 -11.28
CA GLY A 11 -4.38 30.50 -10.12
C GLY A 11 -3.61 29.66 -9.10
N ASP A 12 -4.06 29.70 -7.85
CA ASP A 12 -3.46 28.98 -6.72
C ASP A 12 -3.57 27.45 -6.82
N HIS A 13 -4.45 26.94 -7.68
CA HIS A 13 -4.58 25.50 -7.93
C HIS A 13 -3.65 25.00 -9.05
N SER A 14 -2.83 25.89 -9.61
CA SER A 14 -1.86 25.52 -10.64
C SER A 14 -0.71 24.67 -10.07
N PRO A 15 -0.16 23.73 -10.86
CA PRO A 15 0.99 22.96 -10.44
C PRO A 15 2.23 23.86 -10.31
N SER A 16 3.08 23.54 -9.34
CA SER A 16 4.35 24.25 -9.14
C SER A 16 5.27 24.16 -10.36
N GLU A 17 6.18 25.13 -10.54
CA GLU A 17 7.16 25.09 -11.63
C GLU A 17 7.99 23.79 -11.67
N PRO A 18 8.47 23.24 -10.53
CA PRO A 18 9.13 21.93 -10.52
C PRO A 18 8.24 20.80 -11.04
N THR A 19 6.96 20.79 -10.68
CA THR A 19 5.98 19.78 -11.15
C THR A 19 5.82 19.87 -12.67
N CYS A 20 5.63 21.08 -13.23
CA CYS A 20 5.60 21.24 -14.68
C CYS A 20 6.85 20.66 -15.34
N ARG A 21 8.04 21.02 -14.84
CA ARG A 21 9.33 20.66 -15.45
C ARG A 21 9.49 19.14 -15.49
N TYR A 22 9.11 18.46 -14.42
CA TYR A 22 9.08 16.99 -14.35
C TYR A 22 8.18 16.39 -15.44
N TRP A 23 6.94 16.86 -15.56
CA TRP A 23 6.00 16.38 -16.58
C TRP A 23 6.50 16.65 -18.01
N PHE A 24 7.06 17.83 -18.26
CA PHE A 24 7.66 18.16 -19.56
C PHE A 24 8.81 17.23 -19.91
N GLN A 25 9.67 16.89 -18.95
CA GLN A 25 10.76 15.95 -19.16
C GLN A 25 10.24 14.53 -19.46
N ARG A 26 9.21 14.09 -18.72
CA ARG A 26 8.54 12.79 -18.92
C ARG A 26 7.92 12.69 -20.32
N PHE A 27 7.22 13.74 -20.77
CA PHE A 27 6.65 13.79 -22.12
C PHE A 27 7.73 13.84 -23.20
N LYS A 28 8.83 14.57 -22.99
CA LYS A 28 9.97 14.58 -23.92
C LYS A 28 10.65 13.21 -24.06
N SER A 29 10.61 12.37 -23.02
CA SER A 29 11.12 11.00 -23.11
C SER A 29 10.16 10.02 -23.78
N GLY A 30 9.04 10.50 -24.35
CA GLY A 30 8.00 9.67 -24.98
C GLY A 30 7.08 8.97 -24.00
N ASN A 31 7.17 9.27 -22.70
CA ASN A 31 6.28 8.72 -21.68
C ASN A 31 5.09 9.68 -21.49
N PHE A 32 3.96 9.35 -22.10
CA PHE A 32 2.71 10.12 -22.02
C PHE A 32 1.71 9.56 -21.00
N ASP A 33 2.13 8.60 -20.18
CA ASP A 33 1.28 8.07 -19.12
C ASP A 33 1.08 9.13 -18.03
N ILE A 34 -0.18 9.50 -17.81
CA ILE A 34 -0.61 10.52 -16.86
C ILE A 34 -0.85 9.94 -15.46
N ASN A 35 -0.83 8.62 -15.30
CA ASN A 35 -1.03 8.00 -14.01
C ASN A 35 0.23 8.16 -13.14
N ASP A 36 -0.03 8.25 -11.84
CA ASP A 36 1.01 8.07 -10.84
C ASP A 36 1.60 6.68 -11.00
N LYS A 37 2.92 6.60 -10.90
CA LYS A 37 3.59 5.30 -10.77
C LYS A 37 3.15 4.65 -9.47
N GLU A 38 3.26 3.33 -9.42
CA GLU A 38 3.15 2.60 -8.17
C GLU A 38 4.05 3.28 -7.13
N ARG A 39 3.43 3.69 -6.02
CA ARG A 39 4.15 4.32 -4.92
C ARG A 39 4.72 3.21 -4.09
N ASP A 40 6.00 3.33 -3.75
CA ASP A 40 6.59 2.48 -2.73
C ASP A 40 5.81 2.71 -1.43
N GLY A 41 5.02 1.71 -1.04
CA GLY A 41 4.28 1.73 0.20
C GLY A 41 5.23 1.67 1.40
N ALA A 42 4.67 1.79 2.60
CA ALA A 42 5.43 1.46 3.80
C ALA A 42 5.96 0.01 3.70
N PRO A 43 7.20 -0.25 4.13
CA PRO A 43 7.74 -1.61 4.15
C PRO A 43 6.81 -2.56 4.90
N LYS A 44 6.67 -3.79 4.41
CA LYS A 44 5.96 -4.83 5.16
C LYS A 44 6.72 -5.10 6.47
N LYS A 45 5.97 -5.20 7.58
CA LYS A 45 6.54 -5.51 8.91
C LYS A 45 6.84 -7.00 9.10
N PHE A 46 6.13 -7.86 8.39
CA PHE A 46 6.30 -9.32 8.34
C PHE A 46 5.82 -9.82 6.97
N GLN A 47 6.30 -10.99 6.56
CA GLN A 47 5.91 -11.68 5.34
C GLN A 47 4.69 -12.59 5.56
N ASN A 48 4.03 -13.00 4.48
CA ASN A 48 2.84 -13.84 4.61
C ASN A 48 3.20 -15.23 5.16
N GLU A 49 4.37 -15.72 4.77
CA GLU A 49 4.94 -16.99 5.19
C GLU A 49 5.10 -17.06 6.72
N GLU A 50 5.53 -15.97 7.36
CA GLU A 50 5.64 -15.90 8.83
C GLU A 50 4.27 -16.05 9.51
N LEU A 51 3.20 -15.54 8.91
CA LEU A 51 1.84 -15.68 9.43
C LEU A 51 1.27 -17.08 9.13
N GLU A 52 1.56 -17.64 7.95
CA GLU A 52 1.15 -19.00 7.58
C GLU A 52 1.82 -20.04 8.49
N GLU A 53 3.11 -19.91 8.78
CA GLU A 53 3.83 -20.78 9.72
C GLU A 53 3.20 -20.79 11.12
N LEU A 54 2.74 -19.63 11.61
CA LEU A 54 2.03 -19.57 12.90
C LEU A 54 0.72 -20.34 12.85
N LEU A 55 -0.05 -20.23 11.77
CA LEU A 55 -1.33 -20.92 11.61
C LEU A 55 -1.17 -22.42 11.39
N ASP A 56 -0.08 -22.85 10.74
CA ASP A 56 0.25 -24.26 10.58
C ASP A 56 0.62 -24.92 11.92
N ILE A 57 1.24 -24.17 12.83
CA ILE A 57 1.55 -24.62 14.19
C ILE A 57 0.29 -24.70 15.05
N ASP A 58 -0.51 -23.65 15.07
CA ASP A 58 -1.77 -23.61 15.79
C ASP A 58 -2.82 -22.76 15.06
N PRO A 59 -3.80 -23.40 14.39
CA PRO A 59 -4.84 -22.68 13.67
C PRO A 59 -5.87 -22.03 14.60
N CYS A 60 -5.88 -22.33 15.90
CA CYS A 60 -6.82 -21.75 16.87
C CYS A 60 -6.39 -20.38 17.42
N GLN A 61 -5.22 -19.86 17.01
CA GLN A 61 -4.68 -18.63 17.57
C GLN A 61 -5.60 -17.42 17.39
N THR A 62 -5.66 -16.60 18.43
CA THR A 62 -6.38 -15.33 18.41
C THR A 62 -5.60 -14.26 17.65
N LEU A 63 -6.28 -13.20 17.21
CA LEU A 63 -5.61 -12.07 16.58
C LEU A 63 -4.63 -11.39 17.53
N GLU A 64 -4.92 -11.38 18.83
CA GLU A 64 -4.07 -10.85 19.89
C GLU A 64 -2.74 -11.62 19.96
N GLU A 65 -2.78 -12.95 20.00
CA GLU A 65 -1.58 -13.80 20.03
C GLU A 65 -0.73 -13.62 18.77
N LEU A 66 -1.36 -13.66 17.59
CA LEU A 66 -0.67 -13.44 16.31
C LEU A 66 -0.04 -12.04 16.25
N SER A 67 -0.73 -11.03 16.75
CA SER A 67 -0.23 -9.64 16.76
C SER A 67 0.97 -9.47 17.68
N ALA A 68 0.95 -10.14 18.84
CA ALA A 68 2.06 -10.14 19.78
C ALA A 68 3.28 -10.88 19.21
N ALA A 69 3.07 -12.04 18.57
CA ALA A 69 4.14 -12.82 17.93
C ALA A 69 4.82 -12.05 16.80
N LEU A 70 4.04 -11.34 15.98
CA LEU A 70 4.53 -10.59 14.82
C LEU A 70 4.94 -9.14 15.15
N GLY A 71 4.77 -8.69 16.40
CA GLY A 71 5.10 -7.32 16.82
C GLY A 71 4.33 -6.23 16.05
N VAL A 72 3.09 -6.52 15.63
CA VAL A 72 2.24 -5.60 14.86
C VAL A 72 0.92 -5.33 15.58
N ASP A 73 0.17 -4.35 15.10
CA ASP A 73 -1.18 -4.10 15.61
C ASP A 73 -2.16 -5.20 15.16
N ARG A 74 -3.14 -5.52 16.03
CA ARG A 74 -4.20 -6.51 15.78
C ARG A 74 -4.90 -6.31 14.42
N SER A 75 -5.17 -5.07 14.04
CA SER A 75 -5.83 -4.76 12.76
C SER A 75 -4.95 -5.08 11.55
N THR A 76 -3.63 -5.06 11.71
CA THR A 76 -2.67 -5.40 10.64
C THR A 76 -2.76 -6.90 10.34
N VAL A 77 -2.78 -7.73 11.38
CA VAL A 77 -2.96 -9.18 11.25
C VAL A 77 -4.30 -9.50 10.61
N GLY A 78 -5.40 -8.91 11.10
CA GLY A 78 -6.74 -9.14 10.53
C GLY A 78 -6.84 -8.79 9.05
N LYS A 79 -6.28 -7.65 8.62
CA LYS A 79 -6.22 -7.28 7.19
C LYS A 79 -5.41 -8.27 6.36
N ARG A 80 -4.33 -8.81 6.92
CA ARG A 80 -3.48 -9.80 6.24
C ARG A 80 -4.16 -11.14 6.10
N LEU A 81 -4.79 -11.65 7.16
CA LEU A 81 -5.60 -12.88 7.12
C LEU A 81 -6.69 -12.78 6.04
N HIS A 82 -7.44 -11.66 6.02
CA HIS A 82 -8.45 -11.44 4.98
C HIS A 82 -7.84 -11.40 3.57
N ALA A 83 -6.67 -10.79 3.39
CA ALA A 83 -5.97 -10.76 2.10
C ALA A 83 -5.47 -12.15 1.66
N LEU A 84 -5.21 -13.05 2.61
CA LEU A 84 -4.87 -14.46 2.39
C LEU A 84 -6.11 -15.35 2.18
N GLY A 85 -7.32 -14.81 2.33
CA GLY A 85 -8.56 -15.58 2.26
C GLY A 85 -8.90 -16.35 3.54
N MET A 86 -8.13 -16.17 4.61
CA MET A 86 -8.34 -16.87 5.87
C MET A 86 -9.60 -16.38 6.60
N VAL A 87 -10.41 -17.32 7.05
CA VAL A 87 -11.63 -17.10 7.85
C VAL A 87 -11.62 -17.98 9.09
N GLN A 88 -12.23 -17.49 10.17
CA GLN A 88 -12.34 -18.26 11.40
C GLN A 88 -13.60 -19.14 11.40
N LYS A 89 -13.44 -20.47 11.48
CA LYS A 89 -14.51 -21.46 11.59
C LYS A 89 -14.28 -22.37 12.78
N ALA A 90 -15.24 -22.37 13.72
CA ALA A 90 -15.19 -23.18 14.94
C ALA A 90 -13.86 -23.02 15.72
N GLY A 91 -13.33 -21.80 15.77
CA GLY A 91 -12.06 -21.47 16.43
C GLY A 91 -10.83 -21.51 15.52
N ASN A 92 -10.86 -22.26 14.42
CA ASN A 92 -9.72 -22.44 13.52
C ASN A 92 -9.70 -21.43 12.38
N TRP A 93 -8.53 -20.94 12.01
CA TRP A 93 -8.28 -20.25 10.74
C TRP A 93 -8.21 -21.26 9.60
N VAL A 94 -9.04 -21.06 8.58
CA VAL A 94 -9.06 -21.88 7.37
C VAL A 94 -9.15 -20.98 6.13
N PRO A 95 -8.58 -21.39 4.99
CA PRO A 95 -8.81 -20.71 3.72
C PRO A 95 -10.28 -20.66 3.28
#